data_AF-A0A819HWG4-F1
#
_entry.id   AF-A0A819HWG4-F1
#
_cell.length_a   1.000
_cell.length_b   1.000
_cell.length_c   1.000
_cell.angle_alpha   90.00
_cell.angle_beta   90.00
_cell.angle_gamma   90.00
#
_symmetry.space_group_name_H-M   'P 1'
#
loop_
_entity.id
_entity.type
_entity.pdbx_description
1 polymer ?
#
loop_
_entity_poly.entity_id
_entity_poly.type
_entity_poly.pdbx_seq_one_letter_code
_entity_poly.pdbx_strand_id
1 'polypeptide(L)'
;MFWIFFLLVFSTGDCILIGKRDNNILIGNTYKSLWNITQSQCICEMINSNGAISTLNYFSINQTCQLFYTNDSSISIEFNLNSSLIFMNQSAIFVALNQITSTSPSSSLPSPSSSSSTTSLSSSSSTTSSTTSSSSSITSSSTSSSSSSTTSSSTTSSSSSTTSSSSTTSSSTSTSTTSSSSTTTAIPVWIVTGSMSIARGYHTSSTLANGSVLVTGGYSGSSSFNTAELYNPSTGTWTITGNMSFARRSHTASTLANGKVLVAGGLGNSGYLNTAELYDPSTGTWTTTGNMSATREYHTASTLANGLVLVTGGTNSAGDLNSAELYNTSTGTWTTTGSMNVARHLHIASTLANGLVLIAGGLGSNGYLNSAELYNPSTGAWTTTGNMSAARDYHTASTLANGLVLVTGGSNGGYLNSPELYNPSTGTWTTTGNMSAARQYHTASTLANGLVLVAGGMGNSGHLNSAEFYNPSTGSWTTTGSMNATRQYHTASILANGKVLVTGGLGSSSYLNSSELY
;
A
#
# COMPACT_ATOMS: atom_id res chain seq x y z
N MET A 1 44.22 -22.40 12.18
CA MET A 1 43.00 -22.76 11.43
C MET A 1 42.35 -21.46 11.01
N PHE A 2 42.39 -21.12 9.72
CA PHE A 2 42.24 -19.74 9.25
C PHE A 2 40.96 -19.57 8.44
N TRP A 3 40.29 -18.44 8.62
CA TRP A 3 39.22 -18.00 7.72
C TRP A 3 39.85 -17.50 6.43
N ILE A 4 39.27 -17.88 5.30
CA ILE A 4 39.65 -17.34 3.99
C ILE A 4 38.59 -16.31 3.61
N PHE A 5 39.02 -15.08 3.38
CA PHE A 5 38.13 -13.98 3.04
C PHE A 5 38.31 -13.57 1.57
N PHE A 6 37.19 -13.29 0.91
CA PHE A 6 37.11 -12.84 -0.47
C PHE A 6 36.33 -11.53 -0.50
N LEU A 7 36.86 -10.52 -1.18
CA LEU A 7 36.16 -9.26 -1.40
C LEU A 7 35.68 -9.21 -2.87
N LEU A 8 34.37 -9.21 -3.06
CA LEU A 8 33.74 -9.09 -4.36
C LEU A 8 33.38 -7.64 -4.61
N VAL A 9 33.87 -7.06 -5.71
CA VAL A 9 33.59 -5.67 -6.10
C VAL A 9 32.76 -5.69 -7.39
N PHE A 10 31.62 -5.01 -7.37
CA PHE A 10 30.71 -4.91 -8.50
C PHE A 10 31.05 -3.70 -9.38
N SER A 11 30.64 -3.74 -10.65
CA SER A 11 30.80 -2.63 -11.59
C SER A 11 30.08 -1.34 -11.15
N THR A 12 29.15 -1.44 -10.20
CA THR A 12 28.44 -0.31 -9.57
C THR A 12 29.24 0.37 -8.45
N GLY A 13 30.40 -0.18 -8.06
CA GLY A 13 31.24 0.33 -6.96
C GLY A 13 30.89 -0.21 -5.58
N ASP A 14 29.89 -1.09 -5.47
CA ASP A 14 29.57 -1.79 -4.23
C ASP A 14 30.51 -2.98 -4.02
N CYS A 15 30.78 -3.35 -2.76
CA CYS A 15 31.54 -4.56 -2.45
C CYS A 15 30.93 -5.40 -1.34
N ILE A 16 31.14 -6.73 -1.42
CA ILE A 16 30.69 -7.72 -0.45
C ILE A 16 31.90 -8.53 0.02
N LEU A 17 32.06 -8.66 1.33
CA LEU A 17 33.07 -9.52 1.94
C LEU A 17 32.46 -10.88 2.27
N ILE A 18 33.04 -11.95 1.74
CA ILE A 18 32.63 -13.33 1.99
C ILE A 18 33.76 -14.06 2.71
N GLY A 19 33.49 -14.56 3.91
CA GLY A 19 34.38 -15.43 4.66
C GLY A 19 33.94 -16.88 4.54
N LYS A 20 34.84 -17.79 4.18
CA LYS A 20 34.58 -19.24 4.24
C LYS A 20 35.49 -19.89 5.27
N ARG A 21 34.90 -20.75 6.10
CA ARG A 21 35.62 -21.70 6.96
C ARG A 21 34.88 -23.03 6.95
N ASP A 22 35.55 -24.06 6.44
CA ASP A 22 34.97 -25.40 6.26
C ASP A 22 33.66 -25.32 5.45
N ASN A 23 32.56 -25.85 5.99
CA ASN A 23 31.22 -25.78 5.38
C ASN A 23 30.42 -24.52 5.76
N ASN A 24 31.03 -23.57 6.47
CA ASN A 24 30.36 -22.33 6.87
C ASN A 24 30.77 -21.17 5.98
N ILE A 25 29.77 -20.37 5.58
CA ILE A 25 29.94 -19.14 4.81
C ILE A 25 29.37 -17.98 5.62
N LEU A 26 30.16 -16.92 5.76
CA LEU A 26 29.76 -15.63 6.31
C LEU A 26 29.72 -14.62 5.17
N ILE A 27 28.62 -13.89 5.04
CA ILE A 27 28.46 -12.79 4.07
C ILE A 27 28.27 -11.50 4.88
N GLY A 28 29.21 -10.57 4.76
CA GLY A 28 29.13 -9.25 5.38
C GLY A 28 28.27 -8.28 4.56
N ASN A 29 27.66 -7.31 5.23
CA ASN A 29 26.84 -6.28 4.58
C ASN A 29 27.68 -5.39 3.63
N THR A 30 27.00 -4.88 2.59
CA THR A 30 27.57 -4.02 1.55
C THR A 30 28.10 -2.70 2.12
N TYR A 31 29.33 -2.34 1.76
CA TYR A 31 29.87 -1.01 1.99
C TYR A 31 30.09 -0.31 0.64
N LYS A 32 29.71 0.96 0.56
CA LYS A 32 30.01 1.82 -0.60
C LYS A 32 31.40 2.41 -0.37
N SER A 33 32.40 1.99 -1.15
CA SER A 33 33.74 2.59 -1.09
C SER A 33 34.07 3.24 -2.43
N LEU A 34 34.63 4.45 -2.37
CA LEU A 34 35.01 5.25 -3.53
C LEU A 34 36.33 4.73 -4.11
N TRP A 35 36.26 3.90 -5.17
CA TRP A 35 37.40 3.59 -6.04
C TRP A 35 37.03 3.75 -7.51
N ASN A 36 37.95 4.33 -8.29
CA ASN A 36 37.72 4.71 -9.68
C ASN A 36 38.23 3.58 -10.60
N ILE A 37 37.32 2.86 -11.25
CA ILE A 37 37.64 1.73 -12.16
C ILE A 37 37.56 2.24 -13.60
N THR A 38 38.64 2.09 -14.39
CA THR A 38 38.63 2.35 -15.84
C THR A 38 38.41 1.05 -16.63
N GLN A 39 37.72 1.14 -17.77
CA GLN A 39 36.90 0.12 -18.44
C GLN A 39 37.59 -1.12 -19.05
N SER A 40 38.75 -1.58 -18.57
CA SER A 40 39.40 -2.72 -19.25
C SER A 40 40.16 -3.72 -18.38
N GLN A 41 40.25 -3.53 -17.06
CA GLN A 41 40.97 -4.47 -16.19
C GLN A 41 40.26 -4.62 -14.84
N CYS A 42 39.89 -5.85 -14.49
CA CYS A 42 39.53 -6.21 -13.12
C CYS A 42 40.80 -6.65 -12.40
N ILE A 43 41.26 -5.88 -11.42
CA ILE A 43 42.39 -6.23 -10.56
C ILE A 43 41.79 -6.70 -9.23
N CYS A 44 42.18 -7.90 -8.79
CA CYS A 44 41.86 -8.38 -7.45
C CYS A 44 43.16 -8.66 -6.71
N GLU A 45 43.34 -8.02 -5.56
CA GLU A 45 44.50 -8.22 -4.69
C GLU A 45 44.13 -9.20 -3.59
N MET A 46 44.91 -10.27 -3.44
CA MET A 46 44.78 -11.16 -2.29
C MET A 46 45.74 -10.72 -1.20
N ILE A 47 45.20 -10.47 0.00
CA ILE A 47 45.96 -10.22 1.22
C ILE A 47 45.90 -11.50 2.04
N ASN A 48 47.04 -12.17 2.22
CA ASN A 48 47.11 -13.33 3.10
C ASN A 48 47.11 -12.89 4.58
N SER A 49 46.97 -13.85 5.51
CA SER A 49 46.89 -13.58 6.96
C SER A 49 48.10 -12.85 7.56
N ASN A 50 49.18 -12.67 6.78
CA ASN A 50 50.42 -12.02 7.21
C ASN A 50 50.62 -10.65 6.52
N GLY A 51 49.63 -10.16 5.77
CA GLY A 51 49.65 -8.83 5.15
C GLY A 51 50.43 -8.73 3.83
N ALA A 52 50.88 -9.84 3.24
CA ALA A 52 51.56 -9.81 1.95
C ALA A 52 50.54 -9.80 0.80
N ILE A 53 50.72 -8.85 -0.14
CA ILE A 53 49.88 -8.68 -1.32
C ILE A 53 50.43 -9.54 -2.45
N SER A 54 49.58 -10.37 -3.03
CA SER A 54 49.88 -11.09 -4.28
C SER A 54 48.89 -10.67 -5.35
N THR A 55 49.41 -10.16 -6.47
CA THR A 55 48.62 -9.61 -7.57
C THR A 55 48.44 -10.69 -8.64
N LEU A 56 47.20 -11.05 -8.95
CA LEU A 56 46.89 -11.85 -10.13
C LEU A 56 46.18 -10.98 -11.17
N ASN A 57 46.67 -11.04 -12.41
CA ASN A 57 46.10 -10.31 -13.54
C ASN A 57 45.10 -11.20 -14.30
N TYR A 58 43.96 -10.62 -14.68
CA TYR A 58 42.93 -11.29 -15.49
C TYR A 58 42.73 -10.56 -16.82
N PHE A 59 42.29 -11.29 -17.85
CA PHE A 59 41.84 -10.72 -19.13
C PHE A 59 40.34 -10.91 -19.31
N SER A 60 39.66 -9.84 -19.75
CA SER A 60 38.23 -9.83 -20.07
C SER A 60 38.01 -10.30 -21.51
N ILE A 61 37.10 -11.24 -21.71
CA ILE A 61 36.51 -11.55 -23.02
C ILE A 61 34.99 -11.59 -22.82
N ASN A 62 34.24 -10.82 -23.60
CA ASN A 62 32.76 -10.78 -23.63
C ASN A 62 32.05 -10.51 -22.29
N GLN A 63 32.57 -9.59 -21.46
CA GLN A 63 31.94 -9.14 -20.21
C GLN A 63 31.73 -10.23 -19.14
N THR A 64 32.43 -11.35 -19.23
CA THR A 64 32.43 -12.41 -18.22
C THR A 64 33.82 -12.59 -17.62
N CYS A 65 33.94 -12.46 -16.29
CA CYS A 65 35.14 -12.88 -15.56
C CYS A 65 35.01 -14.38 -15.25
N GLN A 66 35.86 -15.23 -15.84
CA GLN A 66 35.91 -16.65 -15.53
C GLN A 66 37.11 -16.98 -14.64
N LEU A 67 36.86 -17.71 -13.56
CA LEU A 67 37.88 -18.24 -12.66
C LEU A 67 38.13 -19.71 -13.01
N PHE A 68 39.37 -20.08 -13.29
CA PHE A 68 39.78 -21.48 -13.38
C PHE A 68 40.96 -21.71 -12.46
N TYR A 69 40.79 -22.55 -11.42
CA TYR A 69 41.84 -23.52 -11.03
C TYR A 69 41.35 -24.65 -10.09
N THR A 70 41.58 -25.89 -10.56
CA THR A 70 41.87 -27.24 -9.96
C THR A 70 41.45 -27.56 -8.52
N ASN A 71 41.00 -28.76 -8.10
CA ASN A 71 41.21 -30.14 -8.57
C ASN A 71 40.03 -31.05 -8.10
N ASP A 72 38.79 -30.55 -8.18
CA ASP A 72 37.62 -31.33 -7.80
C ASP A 72 36.46 -31.00 -8.74
N SER A 73 35.99 -31.99 -9.50
CA SER A 73 35.08 -31.83 -10.63
C SER A 73 33.60 -31.69 -10.23
N SER A 74 33.32 -31.18 -9.03
CA SER A 74 31.97 -31.19 -8.45
C SER A 74 31.30 -29.81 -8.32
N ILE A 75 31.97 -28.70 -8.65
CA ILE A 75 31.36 -27.36 -8.56
C ILE A 75 31.73 -26.50 -9.78
N SER A 76 30.74 -26.23 -10.63
CA SER A 76 30.77 -25.16 -11.63
C SER A 76 29.83 -24.03 -11.15
N ILE A 77 30.35 -22.81 -10.98
CA ILE A 77 29.53 -21.61 -10.75
C ILE A 77 29.57 -20.78 -12.02
N GLU A 78 28.45 -20.76 -12.74
CA GLU A 78 28.28 -19.98 -13.96
C GLU A 78 27.49 -18.72 -13.61
N PHE A 79 28.04 -17.53 -13.94
CA PHE A 79 27.37 -16.26 -13.69
C PHE A 79 26.76 -15.75 -14.99
N ASN A 80 25.43 -15.58 -15.00
CA ASN A 80 24.72 -14.87 -16.05
C ASN A 80 24.20 -13.54 -15.48
N LEU A 81 24.63 -12.42 -16.06
CA LEU A 81 24.33 -11.08 -15.54
C LEU A 81 22.87 -10.62 -15.75
N ASN A 82 21.98 -11.47 -16.31
CA ASN A 82 20.61 -11.06 -16.62
C ASN A 82 19.49 -11.86 -15.94
N SER A 83 19.75 -12.73 -14.96
CA SER A 83 18.68 -13.37 -14.18
C SER A 83 19.16 -13.87 -12.81
N SER A 84 18.28 -13.79 -11.81
CA SER A 84 18.46 -14.24 -10.43
C SER A 84 19.04 -15.66 -10.30
N LEU A 85 19.81 -15.90 -9.23
CA LEU A 85 20.46 -17.17 -8.89
C LEU A 85 19.53 -18.38 -9.11
N ILE A 86 19.97 -19.32 -9.95
CA ILE A 86 19.39 -20.67 -10.05
C ILE A 86 20.46 -21.65 -9.57
N PHE A 87 20.19 -22.38 -8.48
CA PHE A 87 20.94 -23.57 -8.12
C PHE A 87 20.29 -24.79 -8.77
N MET A 88 21.08 -25.58 -9.49
CA MET A 88 20.65 -26.89 -10.00
C MET A 88 21.39 -28.03 -9.30
N ASN A 89 20.56 -28.91 -8.73
CA ASN A 89 20.75 -30.33 -8.37
C ASN A 89 21.33 -30.76 -7.01
N GLN A 90 20.40 -31.41 -6.26
CA GLN A 90 20.49 -32.64 -5.46
C GLN A 90 21.47 -32.75 -4.28
N SER A 91 20.99 -32.39 -3.09
CA SER A 91 20.61 -33.31 -2.00
C SER A 91 20.16 -32.50 -0.78
N ALA A 92 19.01 -32.85 -0.20
CA ALA A 92 18.39 -32.12 0.90
C ALA A 92 19.28 -32.04 2.16
N ILE A 93 19.13 -30.96 2.93
CA ILE A 93 19.01 -30.98 4.41
C ILE A 93 18.22 -29.73 4.84
N PHE A 94 17.05 -29.95 5.43
CA PHE A 94 16.33 -28.99 6.26
C PHE A 94 17.06 -28.88 7.61
N VAL A 95 17.25 -27.66 8.13
CA VAL A 95 17.43 -27.45 9.58
C VAL A 95 16.38 -26.47 10.06
N ALA A 96 15.42 -27.00 10.80
CA ALA A 96 14.51 -26.26 11.65
C ALA A 96 15.31 -25.63 12.80
N LEU A 97 15.13 -24.33 13.05
CA LEU A 97 15.61 -23.69 14.28
C LEU A 97 14.58 -23.95 15.38
N ASN A 98 14.92 -24.91 16.25
CA ASN A 98 14.21 -25.20 17.48
C ASN A 98 14.79 -24.38 18.65
N GLN A 99 13.95 -24.22 19.66
CA GLN A 99 14.03 -23.38 20.87
C GLN A 99 15.35 -23.40 21.66
N ILE A 100 15.64 -22.25 22.30
CA ILE A 100 16.45 -22.19 23.52
C ILE A 100 15.50 -22.00 24.71
N THR A 101 15.37 -23.03 25.54
CA THR A 101 14.79 -22.97 26.88
C THR A 101 15.87 -22.59 27.90
N SER A 102 15.62 -21.58 28.73
CA SER A 102 16.33 -21.40 30.01
C SER A 102 15.34 -21.48 31.17
N THR A 103 15.51 -22.50 32.00
CA THR A 103 14.78 -22.72 33.26
C THR A 103 15.49 -22.04 34.43
N SER A 104 14.71 -21.57 35.42
CA SER A 104 14.85 -21.73 36.90
C SER A 104 14.01 -20.65 37.63
N PRO A 105 13.64 -20.80 38.93
CA PRO A 105 12.50 -21.58 39.39
C PRO A 105 11.45 -20.73 40.16
N SER A 106 10.33 -21.39 40.45
CA SER A 106 9.15 -20.94 41.18
C SER A 106 9.35 -20.43 42.61
N SER A 107 8.55 -19.45 43.01
CA SER A 107 8.03 -19.33 44.38
C SER A 107 6.58 -18.83 44.37
N SER A 108 5.77 -19.49 45.17
CA SER A 108 4.31 -19.51 45.17
C SER A 108 3.68 -18.73 46.33
N LEU A 109 2.42 -18.27 46.09
CA LEU A 109 1.32 -17.97 47.04
C LEU A 109 1.35 -16.61 47.81
N PRO A 110 0.20 -16.14 48.35
CA PRO A 110 -1.17 -16.13 47.82
C PRO A 110 -1.88 -14.75 47.98
N SER A 111 -3.05 -14.62 47.35
CA SER A 111 -4.01 -13.52 47.48
C SER A 111 -4.56 -13.35 48.90
N PRO A 112 -5.00 -12.14 49.29
CA PRO A 112 -6.02 -11.96 50.32
C PRO A 112 -7.37 -11.51 49.74
N SER A 113 -8.41 -12.19 50.20
CA SER A 113 -9.82 -11.80 50.18
C SER A 113 -10.17 -10.91 51.37
N SER A 114 -11.06 -9.93 51.20
CA SER A 114 -12.08 -9.41 52.16
C SER A 114 -12.61 -8.06 51.62
N SER A 115 -13.87 -7.91 51.21
CA SER A 115 -15.15 -7.85 51.95
C SER A 115 -15.46 -6.50 52.61
N SER A 116 -16.46 -5.78 52.08
CA SER A 116 -17.52 -5.06 52.82
C SER A 116 -18.62 -4.70 51.78
N SER A 117 -19.89 -5.15 51.82
CA SER A 117 -21.02 -4.79 52.72
C SER A 117 -21.14 -3.26 52.90
N THR A 118 -22.23 -2.55 52.60
CA THR A 118 -23.64 -2.79 53.00
C THR A 118 -24.65 -1.89 52.25
N THR A 119 -25.85 -2.43 52.06
CA THR A 119 -27.21 -1.84 52.26
C THR A 119 -27.79 -0.68 51.43
N SER A 120 -29.00 -1.00 50.98
CA SER A 120 -30.16 -0.23 50.51
C SER A 120 -30.69 0.90 51.41
N LEU A 121 -31.40 1.86 50.79
CA LEU A 121 -32.72 2.46 51.14
C LEU A 121 -32.97 3.59 50.10
N SER A 122 -33.85 3.43 49.11
CA SER A 122 -35.32 3.58 49.09
C SER A 122 -35.85 5.02 49.15
N SER A 123 -36.84 5.27 48.27
CA SER A 123 -37.92 6.30 48.29
C SER A 123 -37.47 7.76 48.08
N SER A 124 -38.13 8.58 47.25
CA SER A 124 -39.58 8.72 47.09
C SER A 124 -39.97 9.40 45.78
N SER A 125 -41.16 9.03 45.33
CA SER A 125 -41.93 9.51 44.19
C SER A 125 -42.54 10.92 44.38
N SER A 126 -42.82 11.61 43.27
CA SER A 126 -44.07 12.34 42.98
C SER A 126 -44.06 12.73 41.48
N THR A 127 -44.88 12.17 40.58
CA THR A 127 -46.29 12.53 40.21
C THR A 127 -46.51 14.06 40.15
N THR A 128 -47.02 14.69 39.09
CA THR A 128 -48.12 14.27 38.19
C THR A 128 -48.26 15.20 36.96
N SER A 129 -48.84 14.67 35.87
CA SER A 129 -49.76 15.31 34.88
C SER A 129 -49.20 16.31 33.86
N SER A 130 -49.12 16.07 32.54
CA SER A 130 -50.05 15.59 31.49
C SER A 130 -50.67 16.73 30.65
N THR A 131 -50.46 16.68 29.33
CA THR A 131 -51.31 17.10 28.17
C THR A 131 -50.37 17.45 26.99
N THR A 132 -50.58 17.15 25.71
CA THR A 132 -51.43 16.25 24.91
C THR A 132 -50.94 16.41 23.45
N SER A 133 -51.02 15.34 22.65
CA SER A 133 -51.15 15.32 21.16
C SER A 133 -49.93 15.82 20.33
N SER A 134 -49.51 15.19 19.24
CA SER A 134 -50.29 14.49 18.21
C SER A 134 -49.43 13.47 17.45
N SER A 135 -50.01 12.29 17.24
CA SER A 135 -49.57 11.30 16.25
C SER A 135 -50.12 11.67 14.87
N SER A 136 -49.40 11.36 13.79
CA SER A 136 -49.95 11.34 12.44
C SER A 136 -49.26 10.26 11.60
N SER A 137 -50.02 9.20 11.33
CA SER A 137 -49.81 8.22 10.28
C SER A 137 -50.87 8.45 9.21
N ILE A 138 -50.48 8.61 7.93
CA ILE A 138 -51.38 8.44 6.79
C ILE A 138 -50.63 7.74 5.65
N THR A 139 -51.30 6.73 5.10
CA THR A 139 -51.03 5.88 3.95
C THR A 139 -51.43 6.50 2.61
N SER A 140 -50.78 5.99 1.54
CA SER A 140 -51.26 5.76 0.15
C SER A 140 -51.54 6.93 -0.79
N SER A 141 -50.91 6.91 -1.97
CA SER A 141 -51.62 6.66 -3.24
C SER A 141 -50.68 6.53 -4.45
N SER A 142 -50.89 5.44 -5.17
CA SER A 142 -50.51 5.20 -6.56
C SER A 142 -51.43 5.97 -7.51
N THR A 143 -50.89 6.52 -8.60
CA THR A 143 -51.67 6.85 -9.81
C THR A 143 -50.97 6.30 -11.05
N SER A 144 -51.72 5.46 -11.75
CA SER A 144 -51.46 4.96 -13.09
C SER A 144 -51.96 5.95 -14.14
N SER A 145 -51.24 6.08 -15.25
CA SER A 145 -51.80 6.54 -16.53
C SER A 145 -51.35 5.56 -17.61
N SER A 146 -52.32 4.87 -18.20
CA SER A 146 -52.19 4.04 -19.39
C SER A 146 -52.76 4.79 -20.58
N SER A 147 -52.12 4.65 -21.75
CA SER A 147 -52.72 4.89 -23.06
C SER A 147 -52.08 3.94 -24.07
N SER A 148 -52.92 3.49 -24.98
CA SER A 148 -52.90 2.22 -25.70
C SER A 148 -52.12 2.22 -27.01
N SER A 149 -51.54 1.06 -27.31
CA SER A 149 -51.55 0.31 -28.59
C SER A 149 -51.37 1.02 -29.93
N THR A 150 -50.42 0.50 -30.72
CA THR A 150 -50.73 0.03 -32.08
C THR A 150 -49.84 -1.15 -32.46
N THR A 151 -50.54 -2.19 -32.90
CA THR A 151 -50.09 -3.46 -33.49
C THR A 151 -49.55 -3.22 -34.91
N SER A 152 -48.54 -3.98 -35.33
CA SER A 152 -48.43 -4.50 -36.70
C SER A 152 -47.41 -5.62 -36.78
N SER A 153 -47.80 -6.63 -37.55
CA SER A 153 -47.29 -7.99 -37.60
C SER A 153 -46.35 -8.21 -38.79
N SER A 154 -45.65 -9.34 -38.73
CA SER A 154 -45.13 -10.17 -39.84
C SER A 154 -43.97 -9.62 -40.68
N THR A 155 -42.86 -10.36 -40.78
CA THR A 155 -42.73 -11.44 -41.77
C THR A 155 -41.47 -12.26 -41.53
N THR A 156 -41.67 -13.58 -41.56
CA THR A 156 -40.68 -14.64 -41.78
C THR A 156 -40.12 -14.56 -43.20
N SER A 157 -38.83 -14.81 -43.38
CA SER A 157 -38.27 -15.27 -44.65
C SER A 157 -37.00 -16.10 -44.40
N SER A 158 -37.17 -17.40 -44.60
CA SER A 158 -36.14 -18.42 -44.70
C SER A 158 -35.55 -18.41 -46.12
N SER A 159 -34.24 -18.59 -46.27
CA SER A 159 -33.60 -19.13 -47.49
C SER A 159 -32.19 -19.58 -47.10
N SER A 160 -31.97 -20.86 -46.86
CA SER A 160 -31.64 -21.91 -47.84
C SER A 160 -30.15 -22.01 -48.16
N SER A 161 -29.59 -23.06 -47.56
CA SER A 161 -28.38 -23.80 -47.90
C SER A 161 -28.19 -24.05 -49.40
N THR A 162 -26.95 -23.92 -49.87
CA THR A 162 -26.44 -24.61 -51.05
C THR A 162 -25.29 -25.51 -50.64
N THR A 163 -25.54 -26.80 -50.78
CA THR A 163 -24.59 -27.91 -50.85
C THR A 163 -23.77 -27.83 -52.13
N SER A 164 -22.49 -28.13 -52.05
CA SER A 164 -21.70 -28.64 -53.18
C SER A 164 -20.59 -29.54 -52.62
N SER A 165 -20.69 -30.82 -52.98
CA SER A 165 -19.82 -31.92 -52.62
C SER A 165 -19.05 -32.39 -53.85
N SER A 166 -17.80 -32.78 -53.61
CA SER A 166 -16.82 -33.59 -54.41
C SER A 166 -15.46 -32.88 -54.39
N SER A 167 -14.31 -33.52 -54.21
CA SER A 167 -13.90 -34.93 -54.36
C SER A 167 -12.64 -35.20 -53.54
N THR A 168 -12.53 -36.42 -53.02
CA THR A 168 -11.35 -37.02 -52.39
C THR A 168 -10.16 -37.13 -53.34
N THR A 169 -8.98 -36.69 -52.92
CA THR A 169 -7.70 -37.26 -53.35
C THR A 169 -6.71 -37.18 -52.19
N SER A 170 -6.28 -38.36 -51.74
CA SER A 170 -5.34 -38.54 -50.64
C SER A 170 -3.92 -38.27 -51.12
N SER A 171 -3.22 -37.32 -50.49
CA SER A 171 -1.77 -37.20 -50.57
C SER A 171 -1.24 -36.78 -49.21
N SER A 172 -0.60 -37.75 -48.54
CA SER A 172 0.11 -37.60 -47.28
C SER A 172 1.33 -36.70 -47.44
N THR A 173 1.32 -35.54 -46.80
CA THR A 173 2.52 -34.72 -46.61
C THR A 173 2.63 -34.38 -45.12
N SER A 174 3.60 -35.03 -44.49
CA SER A 174 4.00 -34.80 -43.10
C SER A 174 4.49 -33.36 -42.94
N THR A 175 3.63 -32.50 -42.42
CA THR A 175 3.99 -31.13 -42.04
C THR A 175 4.30 -31.14 -40.55
N SER A 176 5.57 -30.93 -40.22
CA SER A 176 6.04 -30.77 -38.84
C SER A 176 5.43 -29.50 -38.25
N THR A 177 4.35 -29.64 -37.50
CA THR A 177 3.85 -28.58 -36.62
C THR A 177 4.84 -28.44 -35.47
N THR A 178 5.71 -27.44 -35.57
CA THR A 178 6.38 -26.85 -34.40
C THR A 178 5.30 -26.30 -33.49
N SER A 179 4.94 -27.08 -32.47
CA SER A 179 4.14 -26.63 -31.35
C SER A 179 4.92 -25.55 -30.61
N SER A 180 4.69 -24.29 -30.98
CA SER A 180 5.09 -23.16 -30.16
C SER A 180 4.36 -23.30 -28.83
N SER A 181 5.10 -23.73 -27.80
CA SER A 181 4.64 -23.67 -26.42
C SER A 181 4.40 -22.21 -26.08
N SER A 182 3.15 -21.77 -26.21
CA SER A 182 2.69 -20.54 -25.58
C SER A 182 2.72 -20.82 -24.09
N THR A 183 3.74 -20.31 -23.41
CA THR A 183 3.70 -20.12 -21.95
C THR A 183 2.55 -19.16 -21.68
N THR A 184 1.37 -19.72 -21.40
CA THR A 184 0.26 -19.00 -20.80
C THR A 184 0.76 -18.46 -19.48
N THR A 185 1.15 -17.19 -19.48
CA THR A 185 1.49 -16.48 -18.25
C THR A 185 0.23 -16.50 -17.40
N ALA A 186 0.26 -17.23 -16.29
CA ALA A 186 -0.88 -17.32 -15.39
C ALA A 186 -1.29 -15.90 -14.97
N ILE A 187 -2.54 -15.53 -15.23
CA ILE A 187 -3.08 -14.26 -14.74
C ILE A 187 -2.98 -14.31 -13.22
N PRO A 188 -2.36 -13.33 -12.56
CA PRO A 188 -2.22 -13.40 -11.11
C PRO A 188 -3.61 -13.36 -10.44
N VAL A 189 -3.73 -14.08 -9.34
CA VAL A 189 -5.02 -14.44 -8.71
C VAL A 189 -5.11 -13.84 -7.31
N TRP A 190 -6.29 -13.33 -6.95
CA TRP A 190 -6.59 -12.90 -5.59
C TRP A 190 -6.95 -14.08 -4.70
N ILE A 191 -6.26 -14.21 -3.57
CA ILE A 191 -6.44 -15.31 -2.62
C ILE A 191 -6.95 -14.74 -1.29
N VAL A 192 -8.08 -15.25 -0.81
CA VAL A 192 -8.61 -14.90 0.52
C VAL A 192 -7.62 -15.35 1.61
N THR A 193 -7.35 -14.48 2.58
CA THR A 193 -6.56 -14.78 3.79
C THR A 193 -7.44 -14.62 5.04
N GLY A 194 -6.87 -14.80 6.23
CA GLY A 194 -7.58 -14.52 7.49
C GLY A 194 -8.27 -13.15 7.49
N SER A 195 -9.33 -13.05 8.28
CA SER A 195 -10.17 -11.85 8.38
C SER A 195 -9.96 -11.14 9.72
N MET A 196 -10.13 -9.81 9.71
CA MET A 196 -10.22 -9.01 10.93
C MET A 196 -11.43 -9.45 11.78
N SER A 197 -11.37 -9.15 13.06
CA SER A 197 -12.47 -9.36 14.02
C SER A 197 -13.59 -8.34 13.79
N ILE A 198 -13.24 -7.13 13.34
CA ILE A 198 -14.18 -6.02 13.15
C ILE A 198 -14.19 -5.61 11.68
N ALA A 199 -15.40 -5.54 11.12
CA ALA A 199 -15.62 -5.00 9.78
C ALA A 199 -15.50 -3.48 9.80
N ARG A 200 -14.68 -2.90 8.91
CA ARG A 200 -14.39 -1.47 8.93
C ARG A 200 -13.98 -0.92 7.56
N GLY A 201 -14.44 0.28 7.24
CA GLY A 201 -13.87 1.15 6.20
C GLY A 201 -13.27 2.41 6.82
N TYR A 202 -12.66 3.29 6.02
CA TYR A 202 -12.08 4.57 6.49
C TYR A 202 -10.98 4.42 7.56
N HIS A 203 -10.44 3.22 7.71
CA HIS A 203 -9.31 2.92 8.57
C HIS A 203 -8.01 3.20 7.82
N THR A 204 -6.90 3.23 8.54
CA THR A 204 -5.56 3.25 7.93
C THR A 204 -4.89 1.91 8.12
N SER A 205 -3.97 1.57 7.21
CA SER A 205 -3.06 0.44 7.35
C SER A 205 -1.61 0.91 7.36
N SER A 206 -0.76 0.32 8.20
CA SER A 206 0.66 0.63 8.25
C SER A 206 1.48 -0.66 8.32
N THR A 207 2.35 -0.86 7.33
CA THR A 207 3.37 -1.92 7.39
C THR A 207 4.40 -1.57 8.45
N LEU A 208 4.64 -2.50 9.37
CA LEU A 208 5.56 -2.37 10.50
C LEU A 208 6.94 -2.94 10.15
N ALA A 209 7.95 -2.57 10.92
CA ALA A 209 9.33 -3.02 10.69
C ALA A 209 9.50 -4.56 10.77
N ASN A 210 8.65 -5.24 11.53
CA ASN A 210 8.64 -6.71 11.62
C ASN A 210 7.86 -7.39 10.47
N GLY A 211 7.35 -6.61 9.51
CA GLY A 211 6.58 -7.09 8.36
C GLY A 211 5.07 -7.27 8.61
N SER A 212 4.60 -7.18 9.86
CA SER A 212 3.16 -7.19 10.16
C SER A 212 2.48 -5.93 9.65
N VAL A 213 1.17 -6.00 9.41
CA VAL A 213 0.36 -4.84 9.02
C VAL A 213 -0.57 -4.45 10.15
N LEU A 214 -0.45 -3.23 10.65
CA LEU A 214 -1.38 -2.64 11.61
C LEU A 214 -2.57 -2.03 10.86
N VAL A 215 -3.78 -2.38 11.24
CA VAL A 215 -5.00 -1.67 10.87
C VAL A 215 -5.56 -0.97 12.10
N THR A 216 -5.88 0.32 11.98
CA THR A 216 -6.35 1.12 13.12
C THR A 216 -7.53 2.03 12.77
N GLY A 217 -8.44 2.19 13.73
CA GLY A 217 -9.62 3.04 13.63
C GLY A 217 -10.60 2.61 12.55
N GLY A 218 -11.26 3.57 11.90
CA GLY A 218 -12.27 3.33 10.88
C GLY A 218 -13.70 3.37 11.41
N TYR A 219 -14.64 2.88 10.61
CA TYR A 219 -16.08 3.05 10.82
C TYR A 219 -16.85 1.88 10.21
N SER A 220 -17.98 1.50 10.83
CA SER A 220 -18.87 0.41 10.37
C SER A 220 -20.35 0.80 10.22
N GLY A 221 -20.69 2.08 10.16
CA GLY A 221 -22.07 2.54 9.99
C GLY A 221 -22.75 3.09 11.25
N SER A 222 -22.19 2.89 12.44
CA SER A 222 -22.72 3.42 13.70
C SER A 222 -21.77 4.41 14.37
N SER A 223 -20.55 3.97 14.69
CA SER A 223 -19.54 4.77 15.38
C SER A 223 -18.14 4.59 14.79
N SER A 224 -17.28 5.58 14.98
CA SER A 224 -15.86 5.46 14.73
C SER A 224 -15.23 4.50 15.75
N PHE A 225 -14.20 3.78 15.33
CA PHE A 225 -13.47 2.83 16.18
C PHE A 225 -12.21 3.43 16.77
N ASN A 226 -11.87 2.99 17.99
CA ASN A 226 -10.56 3.17 18.60
C ASN A 226 -9.74 1.87 18.62
N THR A 227 -10.26 0.79 18.04
CA THR A 227 -9.62 -0.52 18.04
C THR A 227 -8.59 -0.64 16.93
N ALA A 228 -7.60 -1.50 17.16
CA ALA A 228 -6.59 -1.84 16.18
C ALA A 228 -6.33 -3.36 16.13
N GLU A 229 -5.89 -3.83 14.97
CA GLU A 229 -5.63 -5.25 14.70
C GLU A 229 -4.34 -5.40 13.87
N LEU A 230 -3.61 -6.48 14.10
CA LEU A 230 -2.37 -6.81 13.40
C LEU A 230 -2.58 -8.01 12.50
N TYR A 231 -2.19 -7.89 11.23
CA TYR A 231 -2.05 -9.01 10.33
C TYR A 231 -0.63 -9.55 10.38
N ASN A 232 -0.48 -10.86 10.55
CA ASN A 232 0.79 -11.56 10.43
C ASN A 232 0.88 -12.26 9.05
N PRO A 233 1.73 -11.78 8.12
CA PRO A 233 1.87 -12.39 6.79
C PRO A 233 2.38 -13.83 6.77
N SER A 234 3.11 -14.26 7.81
CA SER A 234 3.68 -15.61 7.87
C SER A 234 2.62 -16.68 8.17
N THR A 235 1.59 -16.32 8.94
CA THR A 235 0.49 -17.21 9.33
C THR A 235 -0.81 -16.89 8.60
N GLY A 236 -0.92 -15.71 7.99
CA GLY A 236 -2.14 -15.24 7.34
C GLY A 236 -3.27 -14.90 8.32
N THR A 237 -2.96 -14.68 9.60
CA THR A 237 -3.95 -14.47 10.68
C THR A 237 -3.98 -13.04 11.20
N TRP A 238 -5.14 -12.60 11.67
CA TRP A 238 -5.31 -11.33 12.38
C TRP A 238 -5.34 -11.52 13.90
N THR A 239 -4.79 -10.58 14.65
CA THR A 239 -4.87 -10.51 16.10
C THR A 239 -5.24 -9.11 16.57
N ILE A 240 -6.11 -9.01 17.58
CA ILE A 240 -6.43 -7.74 18.22
C ILE A 240 -5.21 -7.25 19.02
N THR A 241 -4.91 -5.95 18.97
CA THR A 241 -3.86 -5.31 19.77
C THR A 241 -4.47 -4.22 20.66
N GLY A 242 -3.64 -3.39 21.31
CA GLY A 242 -4.12 -2.31 22.16
C GLY A 242 -5.05 -1.33 21.43
N ASN A 243 -5.87 -0.62 22.19
CA ASN A 243 -6.81 0.38 21.68
C ASN A 243 -6.27 1.80 21.85
N MET A 244 -6.59 2.66 20.89
CA MET A 244 -6.44 4.11 21.00
C MET A 244 -7.37 4.65 22.11
N SER A 245 -7.00 5.81 22.65
CA SER A 245 -7.82 6.57 23.60
C SER A 245 -8.99 7.25 22.88
N PHE A 246 -8.78 7.69 21.64
CA PHE A 246 -9.79 8.37 20.85
C PHE A 246 -10.17 7.55 19.61
N ALA A 247 -11.47 7.28 19.48
CA ALA A 247 -12.02 6.67 18.28
C ALA A 247 -11.92 7.63 17.09
N ARG A 248 -11.56 7.11 15.92
CA ARG A 248 -11.32 7.94 14.72
C ARG A 248 -11.50 7.18 13.42
N ARG A 249 -12.04 7.87 12.41
CA ARG A 249 -12.04 7.46 10.99
C ARG A 249 -11.43 8.58 10.15
N SER A 250 -11.02 8.29 8.92
CA SER A 250 -10.50 9.32 7.99
C SER A 250 -9.31 10.12 8.55
N HIS A 251 -8.55 9.46 9.42
CA HIS A 251 -7.32 9.94 10.04
C HIS A 251 -6.12 9.53 9.19
N THR A 252 -4.94 10.02 9.54
CA THR A 252 -3.68 9.57 8.93
C THR A 252 -2.89 8.70 9.88
N ALA A 253 -2.09 7.79 9.32
CA ALA A 253 -1.12 6.99 10.05
C ALA A 253 0.25 7.07 9.35
N SER A 254 1.31 7.30 10.11
CA SER A 254 2.67 7.44 9.60
C SER A 254 3.61 6.55 10.42
N THR A 255 4.23 5.56 9.77
CA THR A 255 5.31 4.78 10.36
C THR A 255 6.55 5.68 10.50
N LEU A 256 7.04 5.80 11.74
CA LEU A 256 8.16 6.66 12.10
C LEU A 256 9.48 5.89 12.04
N ALA A 257 10.60 6.62 11.97
CA ALA A 257 11.94 6.03 11.93
C ALA A 257 12.28 5.19 13.18
N ASN A 258 11.66 5.48 14.32
CA ASN A 258 11.80 4.70 15.55
C ASN A 258 10.91 3.44 15.60
N GLY A 259 10.20 3.12 14.51
CA GLY A 259 9.32 1.95 14.40
C GLY A 259 7.91 2.15 14.96
N LYS A 260 7.63 3.26 15.66
CA LYS A 260 6.27 3.58 16.13
C LYS A 260 5.39 4.05 14.98
N VAL A 261 4.07 3.99 15.16
CA VAL A 261 3.10 4.55 14.21
C VAL A 261 2.41 5.75 14.84
N LEU A 262 2.59 6.93 14.25
CA LEU A 262 1.83 8.13 14.59
C LEU A 262 0.47 8.07 13.93
N VAL A 263 -0.60 8.23 14.72
CA VAL A 263 -1.96 8.35 14.22
C VAL A 263 -2.51 9.72 14.62
N ALA A 264 -3.00 10.50 13.65
CA ALA A 264 -3.38 11.90 13.86
C ALA A 264 -4.74 12.27 13.26
N GLY A 265 -5.51 13.05 14.02
CA GLY A 265 -6.78 13.66 13.59
C GLY A 265 -7.86 12.64 13.21
N GLY A 266 -8.64 12.98 12.19
CA GLY A 266 -9.82 12.24 11.77
C GLY A 266 -11.10 12.69 12.48
N LEU A 267 -12.18 11.96 12.24
CA LEU A 267 -13.49 12.19 12.86
C LEU A 267 -13.78 11.12 13.91
N GLY A 268 -13.92 11.57 15.16
CA GLY A 268 -14.36 10.73 16.28
C GLY A 268 -15.87 10.80 16.51
N ASN A 269 -16.33 10.10 17.55
CA ASN A 269 -17.77 10.04 17.88
C ASN A 269 -18.33 11.37 18.39
N SER A 270 -17.47 12.29 18.84
CA SER A 270 -17.84 13.62 19.35
C SER A 270 -17.45 14.75 18.40
N GLY A 271 -16.95 14.45 17.20
CA GLY A 271 -16.57 15.45 16.19
C GLY A 271 -15.12 15.32 15.71
N TYR A 272 -14.65 16.36 15.02
CA TYR A 272 -13.30 16.42 14.43
C TYR A 272 -12.22 16.43 15.51
N LEU A 273 -11.16 15.66 15.31
CA LEU A 273 -10.08 15.51 16.26
C LEU A 273 -8.86 16.34 15.85
N ASN A 274 -8.20 16.92 16.84
CA ASN A 274 -6.83 17.44 16.75
C ASN A 274 -5.84 16.56 17.53
N THR A 275 -6.31 15.49 18.16
CA THR A 275 -5.48 14.59 18.97
C THR A 275 -4.66 13.65 18.11
N ALA A 276 -3.48 13.29 18.63
CA ALA A 276 -2.60 12.29 18.03
C ALA A 276 -2.13 11.28 19.08
N GLU A 277 -1.83 10.07 18.62
CA GLU A 277 -1.42 8.94 19.44
C GLU A 277 -0.32 8.14 18.75
N LEU A 278 0.58 7.55 19.53
CA LEU A 278 1.66 6.69 19.07
C LEU A 278 1.35 5.24 19.42
N TYR A 279 1.37 4.37 18.42
CA TYR A 279 1.40 2.93 18.63
C TYR A 279 2.84 2.44 18.75
N ASP A 280 3.13 1.63 19.76
CA ASP A 280 4.39 0.93 19.91
C ASP A 280 4.22 -0.56 19.55
N PRO A 281 4.73 -1.01 18.39
CA PRO A 281 4.62 -2.40 17.97
C PRO A 281 5.29 -3.43 18.90
N SER A 282 6.26 -3.01 19.71
CA SER A 282 7.00 -3.93 20.58
C SER A 282 6.19 -4.36 21.79
N THR A 283 5.29 -3.49 22.26
CA THR A 283 4.42 -3.72 23.43
C THR A 283 2.95 -3.85 23.05
N GLY A 284 2.57 -3.45 21.84
CA GLY A 284 1.18 -3.37 21.41
C GLY A 284 0.37 -2.29 22.13
N THR A 285 1.03 -1.28 22.71
CA THR A 285 0.37 -0.22 23.50
C THR A 285 0.27 1.09 22.75
N TRP A 286 -0.75 1.87 23.07
CA TRP A 286 -0.91 3.25 22.58
C TRP A 286 -0.52 4.26 23.65
N THR A 287 0.00 5.41 23.23
CA THR A 287 0.31 6.54 24.11
C THR A 287 -0.10 7.84 23.43
N THR A 288 -0.79 8.72 24.16
CA THR A 288 -1.12 10.06 23.65
C THR A 288 0.14 10.90 23.47
N THR A 289 0.15 11.77 22.47
CA THR A 289 1.24 12.73 22.23
C THR A 289 0.67 14.14 22.12
N GLY A 290 1.48 15.12 21.72
CA GLY A 290 0.99 16.49 21.51
C GLY A 290 -0.20 16.55 20.56
N ASN A 291 -0.99 17.61 20.69
CA ASN A 291 -2.16 17.85 19.84
C ASN A 291 -1.81 18.87 18.73
N MET A 292 -2.44 18.69 17.57
CA MET A 292 -2.46 19.70 16.51
C MET A 292 -3.22 20.94 16.97
N SER A 293 -2.88 22.10 16.41
CA SER A 293 -3.60 23.35 16.61
C SER A 293 -5.00 23.33 15.99
N ALA A 294 -5.15 22.69 14.83
CA ALA A 294 -6.42 22.54 14.13
C ALA A 294 -6.97 21.11 14.22
N THR A 295 -8.28 20.97 14.41
CA THR A 295 -8.99 19.71 14.17
C THR A 295 -9.08 19.47 12.67
N ARG A 296 -8.96 18.22 12.22
CA ARG A 296 -8.95 17.90 10.78
C ARG A 296 -9.28 16.43 10.50
N GLU A 297 -10.12 16.17 9.52
CA GLU A 297 -10.24 14.85 8.85
C GLU A 297 -9.92 14.98 7.35
N TYR A 298 -9.66 13.84 6.67
CA TYR A 298 -9.32 13.81 5.24
C TYR A 298 -8.11 14.69 4.84
N HIS A 299 -7.24 14.95 5.81
CA HIS A 299 -5.94 15.57 5.61
C HIS A 299 -4.93 14.52 5.15
N THR A 300 -3.76 14.96 4.69
CA THR A 300 -2.64 14.07 4.38
C THR A 300 -1.52 14.21 5.40
N ALA A 301 -0.74 13.15 5.56
CA ALA A 301 0.47 13.14 6.38
C ALA A 301 1.64 12.60 5.55
N SER A 302 2.80 13.27 5.61
CA SER A 302 4.02 12.88 4.90
C SER A 302 5.20 12.89 5.86
N THR A 303 5.82 11.72 6.05
CA THR A 303 7.11 11.63 6.75
C THR A 303 8.19 12.26 5.88
N LEU A 304 8.90 13.25 6.42
CA LEU A 304 9.92 14.03 5.74
C LEU A 304 11.30 13.42 5.98
N ALA A 305 12.26 13.76 5.11
CA ALA A 305 13.65 13.27 5.22
C ALA A 305 14.36 13.71 6.52
N ASN A 306 13.92 14.81 7.13
CA ASN A 306 14.42 15.29 8.42
C ASN A 306 13.76 14.59 9.63
N GLY A 307 12.90 13.59 9.40
CA GLY A 307 12.22 12.82 10.45
C GLY A 307 10.95 13.47 10.99
N LEU A 308 10.60 14.69 10.60
CA LEU A 308 9.33 15.32 10.95
C LEU A 308 8.18 14.70 10.14
N VAL A 309 6.96 14.80 10.64
CA VAL A 309 5.75 14.46 9.87
C VAL A 309 4.99 15.74 9.53
N LEU A 310 4.88 16.05 8.24
CA LEU A 310 4.04 17.12 7.75
C LEU A 310 2.59 16.66 7.70
N VAL A 311 1.69 17.38 8.35
CA VAL A 311 0.25 17.22 8.20
C VAL A 311 -0.35 18.46 7.56
N THR A 312 -1.12 18.29 6.49
CA THR A 312 -1.63 19.41 5.70
C THR A 312 -3.08 19.24 5.24
N GLY A 313 -3.78 20.37 5.22
CA GLY A 313 -5.17 20.48 4.81
C GLY A 313 -6.13 19.65 5.66
N GLY A 314 -7.14 19.12 5.00
CA GLY A 314 -8.29 18.47 5.64
C GLY A 314 -9.46 19.43 5.80
N THR A 315 -10.51 18.96 6.44
CA THR A 315 -11.73 19.74 6.69
C THR A 315 -12.16 19.61 8.14
N ASN A 316 -12.86 20.63 8.65
CA ASN A 316 -13.47 20.64 9.97
C ASN A 316 -14.76 21.47 9.98
N SER A 317 -15.29 21.76 11.17
CA SER A 317 -16.54 22.52 11.32
C SER A 317 -16.50 23.95 10.77
N ALA A 318 -15.30 24.53 10.59
CA ALA A 318 -15.13 25.86 9.99
C ALA A 318 -14.98 25.80 8.46
N GLY A 319 -14.79 24.61 7.88
CA GLY A 319 -14.60 24.39 6.45
C GLY A 319 -13.25 23.76 6.11
N ASP A 320 -12.86 23.90 4.84
CA ASP A 320 -11.61 23.37 4.32
C ASP A 320 -10.40 24.12 4.87
N LEU A 321 -9.33 23.39 5.14
CA LEU A 321 -8.10 23.93 5.71
C LEU A 321 -7.03 24.07 4.64
N ASN A 322 -6.29 25.18 4.69
CA ASN A 322 -5.02 25.36 4.01
C ASN A 322 -3.82 25.28 4.97
N SER A 323 -4.07 25.16 6.27
CA SER A 323 -3.02 25.15 7.30
C SER A 323 -2.25 23.82 7.30
N ALA A 324 -0.97 23.93 7.60
CA ALA A 324 -0.09 22.78 7.78
C ALA A 324 0.66 22.86 9.11
N GLU A 325 0.98 21.69 9.66
CA GLU A 325 1.70 21.53 10.91
C GLU A 325 2.75 20.44 10.78
N LEU A 326 3.84 20.56 11.54
CA LEU A 326 4.92 19.60 11.63
C LEU A 326 4.88 18.94 13.00
N TYR A 327 4.85 17.62 13.02
CA TYR A 327 5.08 16.83 14.24
C TYR A 327 6.57 16.50 14.37
N ASN A 328 7.14 16.86 15.52
CA ASN A 328 8.48 16.45 15.89
C ASN A 328 8.44 15.12 16.65
N THR A 329 8.95 14.08 16.02
CA THR A 329 8.94 12.70 16.55
C THR A 329 9.83 12.50 17.77
N SER A 330 10.80 13.39 18.01
CA SER A 330 11.73 13.30 19.14
C SER A 330 11.15 13.93 20.42
N THR A 331 10.37 15.01 20.28
CA THR A 331 9.79 15.75 21.41
C THR A 331 8.30 15.46 21.60
N GLY A 332 7.63 14.90 20.59
CA GLY A 332 6.19 14.68 20.61
C GLY A 332 5.36 15.96 20.50
N THR A 333 5.93 17.04 19.95
CA THR A 333 5.27 18.35 19.85
C THR A 333 4.91 18.71 18.42
N TRP A 334 3.84 19.49 18.26
CA TRP A 334 3.41 20.05 16.98
C TRP A 334 3.87 21.51 16.83
N THR A 335 4.14 21.94 15.61
CA THR A 335 4.46 23.33 15.30
C THR A 335 3.82 23.70 13.97
N THR A 336 3.20 24.88 13.89
CA THR A 336 2.64 25.40 12.65
C THR A 336 3.76 25.73 11.65
N THR A 337 3.50 25.50 10.36
CA THR A 337 4.41 25.89 9.26
C THR A 337 3.65 26.77 8.26
N GLY A 338 4.25 27.07 7.11
CA GLY A 338 3.54 27.81 6.05
C GLY A 338 2.23 27.13 5.65
N SER A 339 1.31 27.90 5.08
CA SER A 339 -0.01 27.41 4.65
C SER A 339 -0.08 27.30 3.12
N MET A 340 -0.86 26.33 2.63
CA MET A 340 -1.21 26.22 1.21
C MET A 340 -1.92 27.49 0.74
N ASN A 341 -1.81 27.77 -0.56
CA ASN A 341 -2.52 28.86 -1.22
C ASN A 341 -4.01 28.54 -1.36
N VAL A 342 -4.36 27.25 -1.53
CA VAL A 342 -5.74 26.79 -1.65
C VAL A 342 -6.06 25.79 -0.55
N ALA A 343 -7.12 26.08 0.21
CA ALA A 343 -7.68 25.18 1.21
C ALA A 343 -8.29 23.94 0.54
N ARG A 344 -8.00 22.75 1.10
CA ARG A 344 -8.40 21.49 0.48
C ARG A 344 -8.42 20.31 1.46
N HIS A 345 -9.33 19.36 1.21
CA HIS A 345 -9.33 18.01 1.79
C HIS A 345 -9.36 16.96 0.67
N LEU A 346 -9.12 15.68 0.97
CA LEU A 346 -9.14 14.57 -0.01
C LEU A 346 -8.15 14.71 -1.17
N HIS A 347 -7.13 15.54 -0.98
CA HIS A 347 -6.02 15.68 -1.89
C HIS A 347 -5.00 14.56 -1.66
N ILE A 348 -4.13 14.34 -2.65
CA ILE A 348 -2.96 13.46 -2.46
C ILE A 348 -1.79 14.24 -1.89
N ALA A 349 -0.87 13.52 -1.24
CA ALA A 349 0.45 14.00 -0.90
C ALA A 349 1.51 13.00 -1.40
N SER A 350 2.60 13.49 -1.98
CA SER A 350 3.72 12.66 -2.42
C SER A 350 5.04 13.34 -2.13
N THR A 351 5.85 12.73 -1.27
CA THR A 351 7.24 13.14 -1.06
C THR A 351 8.05 12.81 -2.31
N LEU A 352 8.64 13.83 -2.92
CA LEU A 352 9.40 13.73 -4.16
C LEU A 352 10.88 13.42 -3.87
N ALA A 353 11.61 12.93 -4.86
CA ALA A 353 13.02 12.59 -4.73
C ALA A 353 13.92 13.79 -4.34
N ASN A 354 13.49 15.01 -4.68
CA ASN A 354 14.17 16.25 -4.29
C ASN A 354 13.82 16.74 -2.87
N GLY A 355 13.02 15.98 -2.12
CA GLY A 355 12.62 16.30 -0.75
C GLY A 355 11.42 17.24 -0.62
N LEU A 356 10.90 17.79 -1.72
CA LEU A 356 9.65 18.56 -1.69
C LEU A 356 8.45 17.61 -1.52
N VAL A 357 7.34 18.14 -1.01
CA VAL A 357 6.07 17.39 -0.95
C VAL A 357 5.10 18.00 -1.95
N LEU A 358 4.67 17.19 -2.93
CA LEU A 358 3.60 17.56 -3.86
C LEU A 358 2.25 17.32 -3.19
N ILE A 359 1.40 18.35 -3.22
CA ILE A 359 -0.02 18.24 -2.93
C ILE A 359 -0.80 18.52 -4.21
N ALA A 360 -1.79 17.68 -4.54
CA ALA A 360 -2.58 17.87 -5.76
C ALA A 360 -4.04 17.42 -5.62
N GLY A 361 -4.92 18.15 -6.29
CA GLY A 361 -6.35 17.86 -6.35
C GLY A 361 -7.06 18.02 -5.00
N GLY A 362 -8.09 17.22 -4.80
CA GLY A 362 -8.97 17.26 -3.64
C GLY A 362 -10.19 18.16 -3.88
N LEU A 363 -10.91 18.43 -2.79
CA LEU A 363 -12.07 19.28 -2.76
C LEU A 363 -11.76 20.54 -1.94
N GLY A 364 -12.15 21.71 -2.47
CA GLY A 364 -12.13 22.98 -1.75
C GLY A 364 -13.51 23.63 -1.75
N SER A 365 -13.59 24.86 -1.23
CA SER A 365 -14.86 25.58 -1.05
C SER A 365 -15.65 25.83 -2.34
N ASN A 366 -14.97 25.87 -3.49
CA ASN A 366 -15.56 26.09 -4.80
C ASN A 366 -15.69 24.79 -5.64
N GLY A 367 -15.50 23.61 -5.02
CA GLY A 367 -15.63 22.31 -5.67
C GLY A 367 -14.30 21.59 -5.91
N TYR A 368 -14.29 20.69 -6.90
CA TYR A 368 -13.13 19.87 -7.25
C TYR A 368 -11.95 20.71 -7.71
N LEU A 369 -10.76 20.38 -7.23
CA LEU A 369 -9.52 21.08 -7.55
C LEU A 369 -8.70 20.28 -8.57
N ASN A 370 -8.10 20.98 -9.54
CA ASN A 370 -7.03 20.46 -10.38
C ASN A 370 -5.66 21.07 -10.05
N SER A 371 -5.63 22.04 -9.13
CA SER A 371 -4.42 22.74 -8.75
C SER A 371 -3.50 21.88 -7.91
N ALA A 372 -2.21 22.15 -8.03
CA ALA A 372 -1.16 21.50 -7.25
C ALA A 372 -0.17 22.51 -6.67
N GLU A 373 0.42 22.14 -5.54
CA GLU A 373 1.35 22.97 -4.78
C GLU A 373 2.50 22.11 -4.25
N LEU A 374 3.67 22.72 -4.09
CA LEU A 374 4.87 22.12 -3.52
C LEU A 374 5.16 22.74 -2.16
N TYR A 375 5.30 21.90 -1.14
CA TYR A 375 5.86 22.30 0.13
C TYR A 375 7.37 22.07 0.15
N ASN A 376 8.13 23.06 0.61
CA ASN A 376 9.56 22.96 0.85
C ASN A 376 9.84 22.80 2.36
N PRO A 377 10.24 21.59 2.82
CA PRO A 377 10.56 21.35 4.24
C PRO A 377 11.68 22.21 4.82
N SER A 378 12.60 22.71 4.00
CA SER A 378 13.74 23.50 4.48
C SER A 378 13.36 24.95 4.83
N THR A 379 12.31 25.48 4.20
CA THR A 379 11.86 26.87 4.38
C THR A 379 10.47 26.97 4.98
N GLY A 380 9.70 25.88 4.97
CA GLY A 380 8.28 25.88 5.32
C GLY A 380 7.39 26.58 4.29
N ALA A 381 7.92 26.95 3.12
CA ALA A 381 7.19 27.69 2.10
C ALA A 381 6.37 26.77 1.18
N TRP A 382 5.26 27.31 0.68
CA TRP A 382 4.43 26.69 -0.36
C TRP A 382 4.58 27.44 -1.67
N THR A 383 4.65 26.71 -2.78
CA THR A 383 4.74 27.30 -4.13
C THR A 383 3.78 26.57 -5.06
N THR A 384 3.04 27.32 -5.87
CA THR A 384 2.17 26.73 -6.90
C THR A 384 3.01 26.07 -7.98
N THR A 385 2.51 24.96 -8.53
CA THR A 385 3.12 24.27 -9.68
C THR A 385 2.06 24.07 -10.77
N GLY A 386 2.38 23.34 -11.84
CA GLY A 386 1.41 23.05 -12.91
C GLY A 386 0.14 22.37 -12.38
N ASN A 387 -0.95 22.51 -13.14
CA ASN A 387 -2.25 21.95 -12.80
C ASN A 387 -2.53 20.67 -13.59
N MET A 388 -3.29 19.75 -12.99
CA MET A 388 -3.90 18.63 -13.71
C MET A 388 -4.90 19.15 -14.75
N SER A 389 -5.12 18.38 -15.81
CA SER A 389 -6.15 18.66 -16.82
C SER A 389 -7.55 18.42 -16.28
N ALA A 390 -7.74 17.41 -15.42
CA ALA A 390 -9.00 17.16 -14.74
C ALA A 390 -8.89 17.44 -13.23
N ALA A 391 -9.82 18.24 -12.72
CA ALA A 391 -10.05 18.35 -11.28
C ALA A 391 -10.55 17.01 -10.73
N ARG A 392 -10.17 16.66 -9.50
CA ARG A 392 -10.51 15.37 -8.90
C ARG A 392 -10.34 15.35 -7.38
N ASP A 393 -11.21 14.63 -6.68
CA ASP A 393 -11.01 14.12 -5.32
C ASP A 393 -11.03 12.58 -5.30
N TYR A 394 -10.71 11.98 -4.14
CA TYR A 394 -10.71 10.51 -3.93
C TYR A 394 -9.87 9.69 -4.93
N HIS A 395 -8.92 10.34 -5.60
CA HIS A 395 -7.89 9.74 -6.43
C HIS A 395 -6.72 9.23 -5.57
N THR A 396 -5.84 8.45 -6.20
CA THR A 396 -4.60 8.00 -5.58
C THR A 396 -3.40 8.57 -6.33
N ALA A 397 -2.26 8.63 -5.64
CA ALA A 397 -0.97 8.98 -6.22
C ALA A 397 0.03 7.84 -5.99
N SER A 398 0.90 7.60 -6.97
CA SER A 398 1.97 6.61 -6.90
C SER A 398 3.24 7.20 -7.49
N THR A 399 4.27 7.35 -6.65
CA THR A 399 5.61 7.73 -7.13
C THR A 399 6.22 6.54 -7.88
N LEU A 400 6.63 6.79 -9.12
CA LEU A 400 7.21 5.82 -10.02
C LEU A 400 8.73 5.78 -9.87
N ALA A 401 9.36 4.69 -10.34
CA ALA A 401 10.81 4.52 -10.27
C ALA A 401 11.59 5.61 -11.04
N ASN A 402 10.99 6.21 -12.06
CA ASN A 402 11.57 7.32 -12.82
C ASN A 402 11.35 8.70 -12.16
N GLY A 403 10.77 8.74 -10.95
CA GLY A 403 10.51 9.97 -10.19
C GLY A 403 9.23 10.72 -10.58
N LEU A 404 8.50 10.29 -11.61
CA LEU A 404 7.19 10.86 -11.92
C LEU A 404 6.16 10.43 -10.87
N VAL A 405 5.13 11.25 -10.66
CA VAL A 405 3.99 10.89 -9.81
C VAL A 405 2.79 10.60 -10.68
N LEU A 406 2.32 9.36 -10.67
CA LEU A 406 1.09 8.94 -11.34
C LEU A 406 -0.11 9.23 -10.44
N VAL A 407 -1.06 10.02 -10.92
CA VAL A 407 -2.37 10.22 -10.31
C VAL A 407 -3.42 9.43 -11.05
N THR A 408 -4.24 8.65 -10.35
CA THR A 408 -5.22 7.74 -10.96
C THR A 408 -6.62 7.88 -10.36
N GLY A 409 -7.64 7.81 -11.22
CA GLY A 409 -9.05 7.81 -10.84
C GLY A 409 -9.52 9.08 -10.14
N GLY A 410 -10.45 8.92 -9.20
CA GLY A 410 -11.13 10.01 -8.50
C GLY A 410 -12.47 10.40 -9.13
N SER A 411 -13.04 11.50 -8.66
CA SER A 411 -14.34 12.02 -9.12
C SER A 411 -14.32 13.54 -9.31
N ASN A 412 -15.14 14.03 -10.24
CA ASN A 412 -15.43 15.45 -10.42
C ASN A 412 -16.89 15.74 -10.73
N GLY A 413 -17.78 14.95 -10.12
CA GLY A 413 -19.21 14.86 -10.46
C GLY A 413 -19.51 13.63 -11.33
N GLY A 414 -18.48 13.06 -11.95
CA GLY A 414 -18.47 11.70 -12.49
C GLY A 414 -17.16 10.99 -12.14
N TYR A 415 -17.16 9.66 -12.16
CA TYR A 415 -15.96 8.87 -11.89
C TYR A 415 -14.97 8.98 -13.04
N LEU A 416 -13.69 9.08 -12.72
CA LEU A 416 -12.63 9.29 -13.69
C LEU A 416 -11.87 7.99 -13.98
N ASN A 417 -11.54 7.78 -15.25
CA ASN A 417 -10.62 6.73 -15.71
C ASN A 417 -9.35 7.30 -16.38
N SER A 418 -9.16 8.62 -16.34
CA SER A 418 -8.08 9.36 -16.98
C SER A 418 -6.95 9.67 -15.98
N PRO A 419 -5.84 8.92 -16.01
CA PRO A 419 -4.70 9.17 -15.14
C PRO A 419 -3.77 10.22 -15.74
N GLU A 420 -3.00 10.87 -14.87
CA GLU A 420 -2.06 11.92 -15.26
C GLU A 420 -0.73 11.73 -14.53
N LEU A 421 0.36 12.13 -15.19
CA LEU A 421 1.72 12.08 -14.68
C LEU A 421 2.20 13.50 -14.37
N TYR A 422 2.61 13.73 -13.13
CA TYR A 422 3.37 14.92 -12.76
C TYR A 422 4.86 14.68 -12.92
N ASN A 423 5.55 15.62 -13.57
CA ASN A 423 7.00 15.63 -13.65
C ASN A 423 7.60 16.66 -12.67
N PRO A 424 8.25 16.23 -11.57
CA PRO A 424 8.88 17.12 -10.61
C PRO A 424 9.97 18.04 -11.16
N SER A 425 10.64 17.66 -12.25
CA SER A 425 11.75 18.44 -12.81
C SER A 425 11.26 19.66 -13.61
N THR A 426 10.07 19.57 -14.20
CA THR A 426 9.48 20.63 -15.02
C THR A 426 8.27 21.29 -14.37
N GLY A 427 7.68 20.67 -13.35
CA GLY A 427 6.45 21.13 -12.73
C GLY A 427 5.21 20.96 -13.62
N THR A 428 5.27 20.09 -14.64
CA THR A 428 4.18 19.93 -15.62
C THR A 428 3.43 18.62 -15.44
N TRP A 429 2.14 18.64 -15.79
CA TRP A 429 1.29 17.45 -15.87
C TRP A 429 1.12 17.00 -17.32
N THR A 430 1.03 15.68 -17.51
CA THR A 430 0.81 15.06 -18.82
C THR A 430 -0.21 13.93 -18.69
N THR A 431 -1.09 13.78 -19.67
CA THR A 431 -2.05 12.66 -19.72
C THR A 431 -1.34 11.38 -20.16
N THR A 432 -1.75 10.23 -19.63
CA THR A 432 -1.28 8.90 -20.06
C THR A 432 -2.46 8.03 -20.52
N GLY A 433 -2.25 6.75 -20.80
CA GLY A 433 -3.33 5.83 -21.17
C GLY A 433 -4.44 5.78 -20.12
N ASN A 434 -5.67 5.51 -20.57
CA ASN A 434 -6.84 5.44 -19.69
C ASN A 434 -7.01 4.05 -19.07
N MET A 435 -7.54 4.01 -17.84
CA MET A 435 -8.02 2.78 -17.22
C MET A 435 -9.29 2.30 -17.94
N SER A 436 -9.52 0.98 -17.93
CA SER A 436 -10.76 0.40 -18.49
C SER A 436 -11.98 0.71 -17.62
N ALA A 437 -11.80 0.80 -16.29
CA ALA A 437 -12.86 1.18 -15.36
C ALA A 437 -12.55 2.52 -14.68
N ALA A 438 -13.50 3.45 -14.77
CA ALA A 438 -13.50 4.65 -13.95
C ALA A 438 -13.73 4.29 -12.49
N ARG A 439 -12.98 4.92 -11.57
CA ARG A 439 -13.02 4.57 -10.15
C ARG A 439 -12.58 5.70 -9.23
N GLN A 440 -13.20 5.76 -8.05
CA GLN A 440 -12.75 6.52 -6.88
C GLN A 440 -12.67 5.61 -5.65
N TYR A 441 -12.03 6.03 -4.56
CA TYR A 441 -11.84 5.25 -3.33
C TYR A 441 -11.10 3.91 -3.51
N HIS A 442 -10.43 3.74 -4.64
CA HIS A 442 -9.55 2.61 -4.92
C HIS A 442 -8.22 2.78 -4.20
N THR A 443 -7.45 1.70 -4.17
CA THR A 443 -6.05 1.75 -3.74
C THR A 443 -5.14 1.64 -4.95
N ALA A 444 -3.93 2.20 -4.83
CA ALA A 444 -2.86 2.06 -5.80
C ALA A 444 -1.58 1.61 -5.08
N SER A 445 -0.86 0.63 -5.63
CA SER A 445 0.36 0.07 -5.04
C SER A 445 1.43 -0.08 -6.11
N THR A 446 2.55 0.65 -5.96
CA THR A 446 3.73 0.48 -6.82
C THR A 446 4.45 -0.82 -6.44
N LEU A 447 4.44 -1.80 -7.35
CA LEU A 447 5.05 -3.11 -7.14
C LEU A 447 6.56 -3.08 -7.35
N ALA A 448 7.26 -4.12 -6.87
CA ALA A 448 8.71 -4.26 -7.01
C ALA A 448 9.19 -4.31 -8.47
N ASN A 449 8.34 -4.75 -9.39
CA ASN A 449 8.64 -4.73 -10.83
C ASN A 449 8.36 -3.38 -11.51
N GLY A 450 7.97 -2.35 -10.75
CA GLY A 450 7.68 -1.00 -11.24
C GLY A 450 6.27 -0.79 -11.79
N LEU A 451 5.43 -1.83 -11.89
CA LEU A 451 4.02 -1.67 -12.25
C LEU A 451 3.24 -1.05 -11.09
N VAL A 452 2.15 -0.34 -11.39
CA VAL A 452 1.22 0.14 -10.36
C VAL A 452 -0.06 -0.68 -10.41
N LEU A 453 -0.35 -1.44 -9.35
CA LEU A 453 -1.62 -2.15 -9.17
C LEU A 453 -2.67 -1.18 -8.67
N VAL A 454 -3.77 -1.05 -9.40
CA VAL A 454 -4.95 -0.30 -8.97
C VAL A 454 -6.11 -1.27 -8.74
N ALA A 455 -6.70 -1.25 -7.54
CA ALA A 455 -7.69 -2.26 -7.14
C ALA A 455 -8.93 -1.65 -6.45
N GLY A 456 -10.09 -2.22 -6.77
CA GLY A 456 -11.38 -1.89 -6.16
C GLY A 456 -11.83 -0.46 -6.43
N GLY A 457 -12.49 0.13 -5.43
CA GLY A 457 -13.13 1.44 -5.50
C GLY A 457 -14.61 1.37 -5.90
N MET A 458 -15.16 2.51 -6.28
CA MET A 458 -16.51 2.68 -6.80
C MET A 458 -16.43 3.30 -8.19
N GLY A 459 -17.14 2.69 -9.15
CA GLY A 459 -17.23 3.15 -10.54
C GLY A 459 -18.67 3.22 -11.02
N ASN A 460 -18.84 3.40 -12.34
CA ASN A 460 -20.16 3.62 -12.96
C ASN A 460 -21.16 2.48 -12.72
N SER A 461 -20.67 1.26 -12.52
CA SER A 461 -21.48 0.06 -12.27
C SER A 461 -21.60 -0.29 -10.78
N GLY A 462 -21.20 0.62 -9.88
CA GLY A 462 -21.21 0.43 -8.43
C GLY A 462 -19.85 0.05 -7.86
N HIS A 463 -19.86 -0.74 -6.77
CA HIS A 463 -18.63 -1.18 -6.09
C HIS A 463 -17.83 -2.12 -6.99
N LEU A 464 -16.54 -1.87 -7.12
CA LEU A 464 -15.65 -2.64 -7.98
C LEU A 464 -14.86 -3.67 -7.17
N ASN A 465 -14.67 -4.85 -7.76
CA ASN A 465 -13.68 -5.85 -7.37
C ASN A 465 -12.56 -5.98 -8.41
N SER A 466 -12.69 -5.31 -9.56
CA SER A 466 -11.71 -5.37 -10.63
C SER A 466 -10.40 -4.66 -10.25
N ALA A 467 -9.31 -5.16 -10.84
CA ALA A 467 -7.99 -4.58 -10.70
C ALA A 467 -7.29 -4.46 -12.05
N GLU A 468 -6.39 -3.48 -12.16
CA GLU A 468 -5.66 -3.15 -13.38
C GLU A 468 -4.22 -2.76 -13.03
N PHE A 469 -3.29 -3.02 -13.94
CA PHE A 469 -1.93 -2.52 -13.85
C PHE A 469 -1.68 -1.37 -14.80
N TYR A 470 -0.95 -0.38 -14.32
CA TYR A 470 -0.27 0.58 -15.16
C TYR A 470 1.17 0.14 -15.40
N ASN A 471 1.60 0.17 -16.66
CA ASN A 471 3.00 0.01 -17.04
C ASN A 471 3.64 1.38 -17.35
N PRO A 472 4.53 1.91 -16.49
CA PRO A 472 5.20 3.19 -16.72
C PRO A 472 6.04 3.28 -17.98
N SER A 473 6.55 2.15 -18.49
CA SER A 473 7.41 2.15 -19.68
C SER A 473 6.63 2.35 -20.98
N THR A 474 5.35 1.95 -21.01
CA THR A 474 4.49 2.05 -22.20
C THR A 474 3.34 3.03 -22.04
N GLY A 475 3.05 3.48 -20.81
CA GLY A 475 1.88 4.29 -20.50
C GLY A 475 0.55 3.54 -20.65
N SER A 476 0.58 2.21 -20.71
CA SER A 476 -0.60 1.37 -20.99
C SER A 476 -1.18 0.74 -19.73
N TRP A 477 -2.48 0.45 -19.77
CA TRP A 477 -3.19 -0.27 -18.73
C TRP A 477 -3.51 -1.69 -19.15
N THR A 478 -3.51 -2.63 -18.20
CA THR A 478 -3.88 -4.02 -18.44
C THR A 478 -4.72 -4.54 -17.28
N THR A 479 -5.89 -5.09 -17.60
CA THR A 479 -6.76 -5.74 -16.61
C THR A 479 -6.10 -7.00 -16.07
N THR A 480 -6.22 -7.23 -14.76
CA THR A 480 -5.75 -8.45 -14.09
C THR A 480 -6.89 -9.16 -13.37
N GLY A 481 -6.61 -10.29 -12.70
CA GLY A 481 -7.54 -10.97 -11.79
C GLY A 481 -8.28 -10.00 -10.86
N SER A 482 -9.53 -10.34 -10.57
CA SER A 482 -10.42 -9.54 -9.71
C SER A 482 -10.46 -10.09 -8.29
N MET A 483 -10.66 -9.20 -7.31
CA MET A 483 -10.91 -9.58 -5.92
C MET A 483 -12.20 -10.39 -5.80
N ASN A 484 -12.28 -11.20 -4.76
CA ASN A 484 -13.46 -12.01 -4.43
C ASN A 484 -14.61 -11.13 -3.92
N ALA A 485 -14.29 -10.05 -3.20
CA ALA A 485 -15.26 -9.05 -2.77
C ALA A 485 -15.05 -7.70 -3.49
N THR A 486 -16.16 -7.01 -3.78
CA THR A 486 -16.12 -5.60 -4.16
C THR A 486 -15.78 -4.75 -2.94
N ARG A 487 -14.93 -3.72 -3.08
CA ARG A 487 -14.49 -2.91 -1.92
C ARG A 487 -14.21 -1.47 -2.30
N GLN A 488 -14.75 -0.52 -1.56
CA GLN A 488 -14.27 0.88 -1.50
C GLN A 488 -13.86 1.24 -0.07
N TYR A 489 -13.11 2.33 0.14
CA TYR A 489 -12.60 2.71 1.48
C TYR A 489 -11.79 1.61 2.18
N HIS A 490 -11.26 0.67 1.40
CA HIS A 490 -10.35 -0.36 1.87
C HIS A 490 -8.92 0.19 1.86
N THR A 491 -8.01 -0.52 2.51
CA THR A 491 -6.59 -0.20 2.46
C THR A 491 -5.84 -1.30 1.73
N ALA A 492 -4.69 -0.93 1.15
CA ALA A 492 -3.76 -1.85 0.52
C ALA A 492 -2.37 -1.66 1.14
N SER A 493 -1.71 -2.76 1.49
CA SER A 493 -0.35 -2.77 2.05
C SER A 493 0.54 -3.71 1.25
N ILE A 494 1.69 -3.22 0.82
CA ILE A 494 2.72 -4.08 0.21
C ILE A 494 3.44 -4.82 1.33
N LEU A 495 3.49 -6.14 1.22
CA LEU A 495 4.15 -7.04 2.16
C LEU A 495 5.62 -7.25 1.75
N ALA A 496 6.44 -7.69 2.71
CA ALA A 496 7.87 -7.94 2.47
C ALA A 496 8.15 -8.97 1.36
N ASN A 497 7.19 -9.88 1.11
CA ASN A 497 7.27 -10.87 0.03
C ASN A 497 6.77 -10.33 -1.33
N GLY A 498 6.46 -9.04 -1.44
CA GLY A 498 5.99 -8.38 -2.66
C GLY A 498 4.50 -8.51 -2.95
N LYS A 499 3.74 -9.29 -2.16
CA LYS A 499 2.29 -9.39 -2.29
C LYS A 499 1.59 -8.13 -1.82
N VAL A 500 0.39 -7.88 -2.34
CA VAL A 500 -0.47 -6.76 -1.90
C VAL A 500 -1.59 -7.32 -1.04
N LEU A 501 -1.64 -6.91 0.23
CA LEU A 501 -2.76 -7.20 1.13
C LEU A 501 -3.81 -6.11 1.00
N VAL A 502 -4.99 -6.45 0.52
CA VAL A 502 -6.18 -5.59 0.58
C VAL A 502 -7.05 -6.01 1.76
N THR A 503 -7.48 -5.04 2.57
CA THR A 503 -8.25 -5.34 3.78
C THR A 503 -9.40 -4.37 4.04
N GLY A 504 -10.51 -4.94 4.54
CA GLY A 504 -11.70 -4.21 4.95
C GLY A 504 -12.41 -3.48 3.80
N GLY A 505 -12.92 -2.30 4.12
CA GLY A 505 -13.70 -1.46 3.22
C GLY A 505 -15.21 -1.67 3.32
N LEU A 506 -15.96 -0.96 2.48
CA LEU A 506 -17.39 -1.13 2.26
C LEU A 506 -17.59 -1.93 0.96
N GLY A 507 -18.23 -3.08 1.09
CA GLY A 507 -18.71 -3.88 -0.04
C GLY A 507 -20.10 -3.46 -0.50
N SER A 508 -20.71 -4.26 -1.36
CA SER A 508 -22.03 -3.96 -1.94
C SER A 508 -23.17 -3.85 -0.91
N SER A 509 -23.09 -4.58 0.20
CA SER A 509 -24.14 -4.64 1.22
C SER A 509 -23.70 -4.22 2.62
N SER A 510 -22.42 -4.39 2.96
CA SER A 510 -21.92 -4.14 4.32
C SER A 510 -20.45 -3.77 4.33
N TYR A 511 -20.00 -3.21 5.46
CA TYR A 511 -18.57 -3.17 5.77
C TYR A 511 -18.01 -4.58 5.84
N LEU A 512 -16.75 -4.72 5.45
CA LEU A 512 -16.05 -5.98 5.35
C LEU A 512 -14.98 -6.06 6.43
N ASN A 513 -14.79 -7.26 6.98
CA ASN A 513 -13.65 -7.63 7.80
C ASN A 513 -12.68 -8.55 7.06
N SER A 514 -13.06 -9.04 5.87
CA SER A 514 -12.23 -9.93 5.07
C SER A 514 -11.03 -9.22 4.46
N SER A 515 -10.00 -10.01 4.17
CA SER A 515 -8.77 -9.55 3.54
C SER A 515 -8.37 -10.53 2.44
N GLU A 516 -7.65 -10.01 1.44
CA GLU A 516 -7.25 -10.76 0.25
C GLU A 516 -5.82 -10.38 -0.13
N LEU A 517 -5.08 -11.36 -0.63
CA LEU A 517 -3.72 -11.20 -1.13
C LEU A 517 -3.72 -11.28 -2.65
N TYR A 518 -3.00 -10.36 -3.27
CA TYR A 518 -2.62 -10.43 -4.68
C TYR A 518 -1.19 -10.93 -4.83
#